data_AF-A0A5C8NZ95-F1
#
_entry.id   AF-A0A5C8NZ95-F1
#
_cell.length_a   1.000
_cell.length_b   1.000
_cell.length_c   1.000
_cell.angle_alpha   90.00
_cell.angle_beta   90.00
_cell.angle_gamma   90.00
#
_symmetry.space_group_name_H-M   'P 1'
#
loop_
_entity.id
_entity.type
_entity.pdbx_description
1 polymer ?
#
loop_
_entity_poly.entity_id
_entity_poly.type
_entity_poly.pdbx_seq_one_letter_code
_entity_poly.pdbx_strand_id
1 'polypeptide(L)'
;METELFIKKIPREIKELIGREARNHRRSVNQEAIVLLEEALAQRAMAARGQRHEVRDILARYAAATRESPRSADDIIEYDESGLPK
;
A
#
# COMPACT_ATOMS: atom_id res chain seq x y z
N MET A 1 3.54 19.79 24.08
CA MET A 1 3.22 18.38 24.43
C MET A 1 4.51 17.59 24.32
N GLU A 2 5.07 17.13 25.43
CA GLU A 2 6.14 16.13 25.40
C GLU A 2 5.49 14.78 25.09
N THR A 3 5.64 14.32 23.86
CA THR A 3 5.26 12.96 23.49
C THR A 3 6.39 12.04 23.92
N GLU A 4 6.23 11.39 25.07
CA GLU A 4 7.19 10.38 25.52
C GLU A 4 7.01 9.09 24.70
N LEU A 5 7.99 8.81 23.83
CA LEU A 5 8.09 7.53 23.12
C LEU A 5 9.03 6.60 23.89
N PHE A 6 8.50 5.50 24.42
CA PHE A 6 9.29 4.49 25.11
C PHE A 6 9.19 3.14 24.41
N ILE A 7 10.30 2.67 23.85
CA ILE A 7 10.37 1.37 23.16
C ILE A 7 11.34 0.45 23.91
N LYS A 8 10.80 -0.61 24.52
CA LYS A 8 11.60 -1.65 25.21
C LYS A 8 12.17 -2.64 24.21
N LYS A 9 13.37 -3.15 24.49
CA LYS A 9 14.03 -4.24 23.73
C LYS A 9 14.20 -3.93 22.23
N ILE A 10 14.56 -2.69 21.89
CA ILE A 10 14.88 -2.34 20.50
C ILE A 10 16.10 -3.16 20.03
N PRO A 11 16.05 -3.75 18.82
CA PRO A 11 17.22 -4.36 18.20
C PRO A 11 18.36 -3.36 18.08
N ARG A 12 19.59 -3.81 18.35
CA ARG A 12 20.77 -2.94 18.37
C ARG A 12 20.96 -2.14 17.07
N GLU A 13 20.78 -2.81 15.94
CA GLU A 13 20.91 -2.21 14.60
C GLU A 13 19.94 -1.03 14.40
N ILE A 14 18.70 -1.18 14.86
CA ILE A 14 17.69 -0.12 14.79
C ILE A 14 18.07 1.05 15.70
N LYS A 15 18.57 0.78 16.91
CA LYS A 15 19.05 1.83 17.83
C LYS A 15 20.19 2.64 17.21
N GLU A 16 21.15 1.95 16.59
CA GLU A 16 22.31 2.57 15.95
C GLU A 16 21.89 3.42 14.73
N LEU A 17 20.94 2.94 13.93
CA LEU A 17 20.36 3.69 12.82
C LEU A 17 19.71 5.00 13.32
N ILE A 18 18.76 4.91 14.25
CA ILE A 18 18.08 6.11 14.78
C ILE A 18 19.09 7.08 15.39
N GLY A 19 20.08 6.58 16.14
CA GLY A 19 21.11 7.43 16.74
C GLY A 19 22.06 8.09 15.72
N ARG A 20 22.25 7.49 14.55
CA ARG A 20 22.98 8.11 13.44
C ARG A 20 22.15 9.20 12.78
N GLU A 21 20.89 8.91 12.42
CA GLU A 21 20.01 9.89 11.78
C GLU A 21 19.73 11.08 12.71
N ALA A 22 19.52 10.85 14.00
CA ALA A 22 19.30 11.91 14.98
C ALA A 22 20.48 12.90 15.04
N ARG A 23 21.72 12.39 14.93
CA ARG A 23 22.92 13.24 14.86
C ARG A 23 22.99 14.01 13.55
N ASN A 24 22.68 13.37 12.42
CA ASN A 24 22.66 14.01 11.11
C ASN A 24 21.64 15.16 11.07
N HIS A 25 20.45 14.93 11.63
CA HIS A 25 19.34 15.89 11.64
C HIS A 25 19.35 16.87 12.82
N ARG A 26 20.34 16.76 13.72
CA ARG A 26 20.48 17.59 14.93
C ARG A 26 19.22 17.55 15.82
N ARG A 27 18.64 16.36 15.98
CA ARG A 27 17.43 16.09 16.75
C ARG A 27 17.73 15.18 17.92
N SER A 28 16.82 15.13 18.90
CA SER A 28 16.88 14.10 19.93
C SER A 28 16.57 12.74 19.31
N VAL A 29 17.12 11.67 19.89
CA VAL A 29 16.86 10.28 19.43
C VAL A 29 15.37 9.97 19.42
N ASN A 30 14.62 10.46 20.42
CA ASN A 30 13.17 10.27 20.49
C ASN A 30 12.44 11.02 19.38
N GLN A 31 12.81 12.28 19.12
CA GLN A 31 12.20 13.07 18.06
C GLN A 31 12.46 12.45 16.69
N GLU A 32 13.67 11.95 16.45
CA GLU A 32 14.01 11.26 15.21
C GLU A 32 13.23 9.96 15.06
N ALA A 33 13.10 9.18 16.13
CA ALA A 33 12.29 7.96 16.10
C ALA A 33 10.82 8.24 15.76
N ILE A 34 10.25 9.33 16.27
CA ILE A 34 8.89 9.77 15.92
C ILE A 34 8.81 10.10 14.43
N VAL A 35 9.73 10.92 13.91
CA VAL A 35 9.73 11.31 12.49
C VAL A 35 9.83 10.08 11.58
N LEU A 36 10.73 9.14 11.88
CA LEU A 36 10.87 7.91 11.08
C LEU A 36 9.58 7.06 11.10
N LEU A 37 8.86 7.03 12.21
CA LEU A 37 7.56 6.35 12.31
C LEU A 37 6.48 7.09 11.50
N GLU A 38 6.46 8.41 11.53
CA GLU A 38 5.54 9.24 10.75
C GLU A 38 5.78 9.06 9.23
N GLU A 39 7.03 9.06 8.80
CA GLU A 39 7.41 8.80 7.41
C GLU A 39 6.99 7.39 6.96
N ALA A 40 7.25 6.37 7.77
CA ALA A 40 6.83 5.01 7.48
C ALA A 40 5.29 4.88 7.39
N LEU A 41 4.56 5.60 8.25
CA LEU A 41 3.10 5.66 8.19
C LEU A 41 2.61 6.32 6.91
N ALA A 42 3.21 7.46 6.52
CA ALA A 42 2.88 8.17 5.30
C ALA A 42 3.13 7.29 4.06
N GLN A 43 4.26 6.58 4.00
CA GLN A 43 4.59 5.66 2.92
C GLN A 43 3.57 4.52 2.81
N ARG A 44 3.15 3.92 3.93
CA ARG A 44 2.09 2.89 3.94
C ARG A 44 0.76 3.43 3.45
N ALA A 45 0.38 4.64 3.86
CA ALA A 45 -0.85 5.29 3.41
C ALA A 45 -0.83 5.58 1.89
N MET A 46 0.32 6.01 1.36
CA MET A 46 0.51 6.21 -0.08
C MET A 46 0.42 4.90 -0.86
N ALA A 47 1.08 3.84 -0.40
CA ALA A 47 1.03 2.52 -1.04
C ALA A 47 -0.40 1.96 -1.09
N ALA A 48 -1.16 2.10 0.00
CA ALA A 48 -2.55 1.67 0.06
C ALA A 48 -3.47 2.45 -0.90
N ARG A 49 -3.18 3.75 -1.15
CA ARG A 49 -3.91 4.55 -2.14
C ARG A 49 -3.57 4.14 -3.57
N GLY A 50 -2.30 3.89 -3.87
CA GLY A 50 -1.85 3.44 -5.19
C GLY A 50 -2.59 2.18 -5.65
N GLN A 51 -2.63 1.14 -4.82
CA GLN A 51 -3.31 -0.11 -5.14
C GLN A 51 -4.81 0.07 -5.40
N ARG A 52 -5.50 0.89 -4.60
CA ARG A 52 -6.93 1.15 -4.79
C ARG A 52 -7.22 1.96 -6.05
N HIS A 53 -6.36 2.93 -6.36
CA HIS A 53 -6.52 3.74 -7.56
C HIS A 53 -6.27 2.90 -8.82
N GLU A 54 -5.24 2.05 -8.80
CA GLU A 54 -4.91 1.16 -9.90
C GLU A 54 -6.04 0.17 -10.19
N VAL A 55 -6.61 -0.48 -9.18
CA VAL A 55 -7.77 -1.38 -9.34
C VAL A 55 -8.97 -0.62 -9.90
N ARG A 56 -9.25 0.59 -9.39
CA ARG A 56 -10.36 1.41 -9.87
C ARG A 56 -10.18 1.82 -11.33
N ASP A 57 -8.97 2.16 -11.74
CA ASP A 57 -8.67 2.56 -13.11
C ASP A 57 -8.74 1.37 -14.07
N ILE A 58 -8.26 0.20 -13.65
CA ILE A 58 -8.44 -1.06 -14.39
C ILE A 58 -9.93 -1.36 -14.59
N LEU A 59 -10.73 -1.28 -13.53
CA LEU A 59 -12.17 -1.52 -13.60
C LEU A 59 -12.89 -0.48 -14.47
N ALA A 60 -12.50 0.80 -14.39
CA ALA A 60 -13.07 1.86 -15.22
C ALA A 60 -12.75 1.65 -16.71
N ARG A 61 -11.51 1.27 -17.04
CA ARG A 61 -11.10 0.91 -18.41
C ARG A 61 -11.85 -0.31 -18.92
N TYR A 62 -12.00 -1.34 -18.09
CA TYR A 62 -12.75 -2.54 -18.45
C TYR A 62 -14.22 -2.22 -18.70
N ALA A 63 -14.86 -1.44 -17.82
CA ALA A 63 -16.25 -1.00 -17.97
C ALA A 63 -16.47 -0.11 -19.20
N ALA A 64 -15.47 0.66 -19.63
CA ALA A 64 -15.52 1.41 -20.88
C ALA A 64 -15.40 0.48 -22.10
N ALA A 65 -14.47 -0.49 -22.06
CA ALA A 65 -14.25 -1.44 -23.15
C ALA A 65 -15.44 -2.40 -23.37
N THR A 66 -16.12 -2.85 -22.30
CA THR A 66 -17.29 -3.73 -22.41
C THR A 66 -18.54 -3.03 -22.94
N ARG A 67 -18.58 -1.69 -22.97
CA ARG A 67 -19.66 -0.95 -23.65
C ARG A 67 -19.55 -0.99 -25.17
N GLU A 68 -18.35 -1.27 -25.70
CA GLU A 68 -18.09 -1.31 -27.15
C GLU A 68 -18.34 -2.70 -27.77
N SER A 69 -18.49 -3.76 -26.95
CA SER A 69 -18.84 -5.10 -27.40
C SER A 69 -19.95 -5.71 -26.54
N PRO A 70 -21.23 -5.60 -26.94
CA PRO A 70 -22.36 -6.13 -26.20
C PRO A 70 -22.53 -7.62 -26.53
N ARG A 71 -21.50 -8.42 -26.29
CA ARG A 71 -21.65 -9.88 -26.31
C ARG A 71 -22.09 -10.33 -24.93
N SER A 72 -23.13 -11.15 -24.87
CA SER A 72 -23.56 -11.73 -23.61
C SER A 72 -22.48 -12.69 -23.10
N ALA A 73 -22.44 -12.96 -21.78
CA ALA A 73 -21.47 -13.89 -21.22
C ALA A 73 -21.57 -15.28 -21.87
N ASP A 74 -22.77 -15.65 -22.34
CA ASP A 74 -23.07 -16.90 -23.04
C ASP A 74 -22.52 -16.92 -24.48
N ASP A 75 -22.27 -15.76 -25.10
CA ASP A 75 -21.63 -15.67 -26.43
C ASP A 75 -20.09 -15.75 -26.36
N ILE A 76 -19.51 -15.56 -25.16
CA ILE A 76 -18.06 -15.50 -24.94
C ILE A 76 -17.53 -16.83 -24.41
N ILE A 77 -18.33 -17.55 -23.64
CA ILE A 77 -18.00 -18.84 -23.06
C ILE A 77 -18.82 -19.89 -23.81
N GLU A 78 -18.17 -20.66 -24.69
CA GLU A 78 -18.84 -21.79 -25.35
C GLU A 78 -19.08 -22.89 -24.31
N TYR A 79 -20.34 -23.13 -23.96
CA TYR A 79 -20.72 -24.25 -23.09
C TYR A 79 -21.03 -25.50 -23.92
N ASP A 80 -20.66 -26.67 -23.41
CA ASP A 80 -21.11 -27.95 -23.95
C ASP A 80 -22.55 -28.31 -23.52
N GLU A 81 -23.09 -29.43 -24.02
CA GLU A 81 -24.45 -29.88 -23.73
C GLU A 81 -24.70 -30.19 -22.24
N SER A 82 -23.64 -30.29 -21.43
CA SER A 82 -23.70 -30.48 -19.98
C SER A 82 -23.56 -29.17 -19.18
N GLY A 83 -23.46 -28.03 -19.85
CA GLY A 83 -23.31 -26.72 -19.23
C GLY A 83 -21.91 -26.44 -18.67
N LEU A 84 -20.90 -27.19 -19.12
CA LEU A 84 -19.50 -26.95 -18.77
C LEU A 84 -18.83 -26.09 -19.85
N PRO A 85 -17.92 -25.17 -19.49
CA PRO A 85 -17.12 -24.46 -20.48
C PRO A 85 -16.31 -25.47 -21.30
N LYS A 86 -16.38 -25.38 -22.63
CA LYS A 86 -15.53 -26.16 -23.53
C LYS A 86 -14.04 -25.83 -23.38
#